data_AF-A0A847CNV9-F1
#
_entry.id   AF-A0A847CNV9-F1
#
_cell.length_a   1.000
_cell.length_b   1.000
_cell.length_c   1.000
_cell.angle_alpha   90.00
_cell.angle_beta   90.00
_cell.angle_gamma   90.00
#
_symmetry.space_group_name_H-M   'P 1'
#
loop_
_entity.id
_entity.type
_entity.pdbx_description
1 polymer ?
#
loop_
_entity_poly.entity_id
_entity_poly.type
_entity_poly.pdbx_seq_one_letter_code
_entity_poly.pdbx_strand_id
1 'polypeptide(L)'
;VSLVFPGEVATNITGNSGVDVPGGKDTSPEEIEKSAMKPMAVSDAGAIIVAAIASDKYRVMIGKDAKTFDALSRVSPTKSIRTIAKKVAEAIGI
;
A
#
# COMPACT_ATOMS: atom_id res chain seq x y z
N VAL A 1 4.83 13.63 17.60
CA VAL A 1 5.50 12.90 16.48
C VAL A 1 4.67 11.67 16.18
N SER A 2 4.31 11.44 14.91
CA SER A 2 3.49 10.30 14.48
C SER A 2 4.22 9.51 13.39
N LEU A 3 4.35 8.19 13.57
CA LEU A 3 4.93 7.28 12.59
C LEU A 3 3.83 6.67 11.72
N VAL A 4 3.88 6.95 10.43
CA VAL A 4 2.88 6.49 9.44
C VAL A 4 3.45 5.31 8.65
N PHE A 5 2.69 4.22 8.60
CA PHE A 5 2.97 3.05 7.79
C PHE A 5 1.93 2.99 6.66
N PRO A 6 2.27 3.46 5.45
CA PRO A 6 1.37 3.38 4.32
C PRO A 6 1.34 1.97 3.73
N GLY A 7 0.14 1.50 3.40
CA GLY A 7 -0.09 0.43 2.46
C GLY A 7 -0.19 0.97 1.04
N GLU A 8 -0.91 0.27 0.18
CA GLU A 8 -1.15 0.69 -1.20
C GLU A 8 -2.09 1.91 -1.25
N VAL A 9 -1.57 3.04 -1.71
CA VAL A 9 -2.31 4.31 -1.87
C VAL A 9 -2.20 4.74 -3.32
N ALA A 10 -3.31 5.16 -3.92
CA ALA A 10 -3.43 5.51 -5.34
C ALA A 10 -2.78 6.87 -5.68
N THR A 11 -1.50 7.03 -5.39
CA THR A 11 -0.77 8.31 -5.50
C THR A 11 -0.31 8.65 -6.92
N ASN A 12 -0.44 7.72 -7.88
CA ASN A 12 0.23 7.80 -9.18
C ASN A 12 1.76 7.93 -9.05
N ILE A 13 2.38 7.15 -8.15
CA ILE A 13 3.82 7.29 -7.85
C ILE A 13 4.70 7.07 -9.07
N THR A 14 4.34 6.14 -9.97
CA THR A 14 5.06 5.87 -11.21
C THR A 14 5.14 7.13 -12.09
N GLY A 15 3.99 7.73 -12.41
CA GLY A 15 3.92 8.96 -13.18
C GLY A 15 4.59 10.14 -12.48
N ASN A 16 4.45 10.25 -11.15
CA ASN A 16 5.06 11.34 -10.38
C ASN A 16 6.58 11.21 -10.21
N SER A 17 7.15 10.01 -10.40
CA SER A 17 8.59 9.75 -10.20
C SER A 17 9.38 9.65 -11.50
N GLY A 18 8.72 9.70 -12.66
CA GLY A 18 9.38 9.58 -13.97
C GLY A 18 10.06 8.23 -14.19
N VAL A 19 9.58 7.18 -13.51
CA VAL A 19 10.11 5.81 -13.63
C VAL A 19 9.28 5.08 -14.67
N ASP A 20 9.93 4.56 -15.71
CA ASP A 20 9.32 3.58 -16.60
C ASP A 20 9.31 2.21 -15.90
N VAL A 21 8.14 1.58 -15.82
CA VAL A 21 8.00 0.22 -15.29
C VAL A 21 8.13 -0.75 -16.46
N PRO A 22 9.16 -1.62 -16.51
CA PRO A 22 9.26 -2.62 -17.55
C PRO A 22 8.02 -3.53 -17.52
N GLY A 23 7.20 -3.48 -18.58
CA GLY A 23 5.95 -4.24 -18.66
C GLY A 23 4.73 -3.61 -17.97
N GLY A 24 4.88 -2.47 -17.29
CA GLY A 24 3.77 -1.73 -16.68
C GLY A 24 3.19 -0.73 -17.68
N LYS A 25 2.06 -1.06 -18.29
CA LYS A 25 1.13 0.00 -18.72
C LYS A 25 0.65 0.70 -17.45
N ASP A 26 0.42 2.01 -17.53
CA ASP A 26 -0.42 2.70 -16.54
C ASP A 26 -1.67 1.84 -16.34
N THR A 27 -1.79 1.25 -15.16
CA THR A 27 -2.86 0.29 -14.89
C THR A 27 -4.17 1.05 -15.08
N SER A 28 -4.94 0.64 -16.08
CA SER A 28 -6.20 1.32 -16.39
C SER A 28 -7.09 1.31 -15.14
N PRO A 29 -7.94 2.33 -14.90
CA PRO A 29 -8.92 2.29 -13.83
C PRO A 29 -9.71 0.96 -13.76
N GLU A 30 -9.97 0.36 -14.93
CA GLU A 30 -10.63 -0.95 -15.07
C GLU A 30 -9.77 -2.14 -14.61
N GLU A 31 -8.46 -2.06 -14.77
CA GLU A 31 -7.49 -3.07 -14.31
C GLU A 31 -7.26 -2.95 -12.80
N ILE A 32 -7.27 -1.72 -12.26
CA ILE A 32 -7.26 -1.47 -10.81
C ILE A 32 -8.54 -2.02 -10.17
N GLU A 33 -9.69 -1.89 -10.84
CA GLU A 33 -10.96 -2.38 -10.32
C GLU A 33 -11.03 -3.92 -10.25
N LYS A 34 -10.35 -4.59 -11.20
CA LYS A 34 -10.18 -6.05 -11.25
C LYS A 34 -9.04 -6.57 -10.39
N SER A 35 -8.13 -5.70 -9.94
CA SER A 35 -7.04 -6.07 -9.05
C SER A 35 -7.58 -6.56 -7.71
N ALA A 36 -7.03 -7.67 -7.22
CA ALA A 36 -7.29 -8.18 -5.87
C ALA A 36 -6.78 -7.23 -4.78
N MET A 37 -5.91 -6.28 -5.15
CA MET A 37 -5.39 -5.24 -4.28
C MET A 37 -5.90 -3.90 -4.80
N LYS A 38 -6.97 -3.40 -4.15
CA LYS A 38 -7.51 -2.08 -4.44
C LYS A 38 -6.76 -1.05 -3.58
N PRO A 39 -6.02 -0.12 -4.19
CA PRO A 39 -5.35 0.93 -3.45
C PRO A 39 -6.35 1.83 -2.74
N MET A 40 -5.96 2.35 -1.57
CA MET A 40 -6.73 3.37 -0.86
C MET A 40 -6.69 4.71 -1.63
N ALA A 41 -7.81 5.42 -1.63
CA ALA A 41 -7.88 6.76 -2.20
C ALA A 41 -6.95 7.74 -1.45
N VAL A 42 -6.30 8.64 -2.19
CA VAL A 42 -5.36 9.63 -1.63
C VAL A 42 -6.05 10.57 -0.63
N SER A 43 -7.30 10.96 -0.90
CA SER A 43 -8.11 11.80 0.00
C SER A 43 -8.30 11.15 1.36
N ASP A 44 -8.61 9.85 1.37
CA ASP A 44 -8.91 9.10 2.57
C ASP A 44 -7.64 8.86 3.39
N ALA A 45 -6.55 8.50 2.71
CA ALA A 45 -5.23 8.39 3.32
C ALA A 45 -4.82 9.71 4.00
N GLY A 46 -4.96 10.84 3.30
CA GLY A 46 -4.67 12.17 3.82
C GLY A 46 -5.52 12.53 5.05
N ALA A 47 -6.84 12.31 4.97
CA ALA A 47 -7.75 12.58 6.08
C ALA A 47 -7.40 11.77 7.34
N ILE A 48 -7.08 10.47 7.18
CA ILE A 48 -6.67 9.61 8.28
C ILE A 48 -5.36 10.09 8.90
N ILE A 49 -4.36 10.48 8.10
CA ILE A 49 -3.08 10.99 8.59
C ILE A 49 -3.29 12.27 9.40
N VAL A 50 -4.03 13.25 8.86
CA VAL A 50 -4.30 14.52 9.55
C VAL A 50 -5.05 14.28 10.87
N ALA A 51 -6.08 13.45 10.86
CA ALA A 51 -6.84 13.11 12.06
C ALA A 51 -5.98 12.39 13.12
N ALA A 52 -5.07 11.53 12.68
CA ALA A 52 -4.17 10.81 13.58
C ALA A 52 -3.13 11.72 14.23
N ILE A 53 -2.59 12.69 13.48
CA ILE A 53 -1.71 13.73 14.01
C ILE A 53 -2.47 14.59 15.02
N ALA A 54 -3.68 15.05 14.67
CA ALA A 54 -4.51 15.89 15.54
C ALA A 54 -4.97 15.19 16.83
N SER A 55 -4.94 13.86 16.87
CA SER A 55 -5.33 13.05 18.03
C SER A 55 -4.15 12.38 18.74
N ASP A 56 -2.93 12.90 18.54
CA ASP A 56 -1.70 12.44 19.18
C ASP A 56 -1.43 10.93 19.01
N LYS A 57 -1.84 10.36 17.87
CA LYS A 57 -1.55 8.95 17.57
C LYS A 57 -0.10 8.81 17.14
N TYR A 58 0.69 8.10 17.95
CA TYR A 58 2.11 7.87 17.68
C TYR A 58 2.39 6.89 16.53
N ARG A 59 1.44 5.99 16.21
CA ARG A 59 1.59 4.96 15.17
C ARG A 59 0.30 4.80 14.39
N VAL A 60 0.39 4.89 13.06
CA VAL A 60 -0.78 4.92 12.17
C VAL A 60 -0.55 3.98 11.00
N MET A 61 -1.56 3.18 10.67
CA MET A 61 -1.54 2.28 9.51
C MET A 61 -2.59 2.74 8.51
N ILE A 62 -2.14 3.07 7.30
CA ILE A 62 -2.98 3.56 6.22
C ILE A 62 -3.22 2.40 5.26
N GLY A 63 -4.48 2.07 5.01
CA GLY A 63 -4.83 0.88 4.22
C GLY A 63 -5.13 -0.37 5.07
N LYS A 64 -5.98 -1.24 4.52
CA LYS A 64 -6.32 -2.54 5.14
C LYS A 64 -5.16 -3.52 5.01
N ASP A 65 -4.50 -3.50 3.87
CA ASP A 65 -3.30 -4.27 3.56
C ASP A 65 -2.16 -4.00 4.57
N ALA A 66 -1.86 -2.74 4.90
CA ALA A 66 -0.85 -2.40 5.91
C ALA A 66 -1.21 -2.96 7.30
N LYS A 67 -2.48 -2.83 7.71
CA LYS A 67 -2.98 -3.38 8.98
C LYS A 67 -2.89 -4.91 8.99
N THR A 68 -3.28 -5.57 7.90
CA THR A 68 -3.21 -7.03 7.77
C THR A 68 -1.76 -7.51 7.79
N PHE A 69 -0.86 -6.81 7.10
CA PHE A 69 0.55 -7.19 7.06
C PHE A 69 1.26 -6.97 8.40
N ASP A 70 0.94 -5.91 9.12
CA ASP A 70 1.42 -5.72 10.51
C ASP A 70 0.98 -6.84 11.43
N ALA A 71 -0.31 -7.19 11.39
CA ALA A 71 -0.83 -8.29 12.18
C ALA A 71 -0.16 -9.62 11.81
N LEU A 72 -0.04 -9.92 10.51
CA LEU A 72 0.57 -11.16 10.05
C LEU A 72 2.05 -11.22 10.38
N SER A 73 2.79 -10.11 10.29
CA SER A 73 4.23 -10.07 10.58
C SER A 73 4.52 -10.29 12.05
N ARG A 74 3.62 -9.87 12.95
CA ARG A 74 3.68 -10.14 14.38
C ARG A 74 3.34 -11.59 14.73
N VAL A 75 2.41 -12.21 14.00
CA VAL A 75 1.97 -13.59 14.26
C VAL A 75 2.89 -14.63 13.61
N SER A 76 3.30 -14.38 12.37
CA SER A 76 4.15 -15.29 11.59
C SER A 76 5.04 -14.49 10.62
N PRO A 77 6.25 -14.12 11.05
CA PRO A 77 7.21 -13.37 10.22
C PRO A 77 7.53 -14.10 8.90
N THR A 78 7.72 -15.42 8.96
CA THR A 78 8.06 -16.23 7.77
C THR A 78 6.95 -16.27 6.73
N LYS A 79 5.68 -16.40 7.15
CA LYS A 79 4.52 -16.33 6.24
C LYS A 79 4.36 -14.95 5.64
N SER A 80 4.61 -13.89 6.43
CA SER A 80 4.59 -12.51 5.94
C SER A 80 5.59 -12.28 4.81
N ILE A 81 6.85 -12.66 5.03
CA ILE A 81 7.91 -12.53 4.01
C ILE A 81 7.53 -13.26 2.73
N ARG A 82 7.07 -14.52 2.84
CA ARG A 82 6.64 -15.31 1.67
C ARG A 82 5.46 -14.67 0.93
N THR A 83 4.50 -14.10 1.67
CA THR A 83 3.33 -13.42 1.08
C THR A 83 3.76 -12.18 0.29
N ILE A 84 4.64 -11.34 0.85
CA ILE A 84 5.13 -10.16 0.12
C ILE A 84 5.97 -10.58 -1.09
N ALA A 85 6.89 -11.53 -0.93
CA ALA A 85 7.72 -12.00 -2.04
C ALA A 85 6.86 -12.48 -3.22
N LYS A 86 5.81 -13.25 -2.93
CA LYS A 86 4.83 -13.69 -3.93
C LYS A 86 4.14 -12.52 -4.60
N LYS A 87 3.65 -11.53 -3.84
CA LYS A 87 2.98 -10.35 -4.40
C LYS A 87 3.90 -9.48 -5.26
N VAL A 88 5.16 -9.32 -4.86
CA VAL A 88 6.15 -8.57 -5.65
C VAL A 88 6.45 -9.30 -6.97
N ALA A 89 6.61 -10.62 -6.91
CA ALA A 89 6.81 -11.44 -8.11
C ALA A 89 5.62 -11.35 -9.08
N GLU A 90 4.39 -11.49 -8.57
CA GLU A 90 3.15 -11.30 -9.34
C GLU A 90 3.06 -9.89 -9.97
N ALA A 91 3.44 -8.85 -9.23
CA ALA A 91 3.38 -7.46 -9.72
C ALA A 91 4.39 -7.17 -10.84
N ILE A 92 5.52 -7.86 -10.88
CA ILE A 92 6.56 -7.69 -11.92
C ILE A 92 6.59 -8.82 -12.95
N GLY A 93 5.64 -9.76 -12.88
CA GLY A 93 5.43 -10.81 -13.87
C GLY A 93 6.46 -11.95 -13.87
N ILE A 94 7.02 -12.31 -12.70
CA ILE A 94 7.97 -13.43 -12.55
C ILE A 94 7.50 -14.51 -11.57
#